data_AF-A0A2A3YD73-F1
#
_entry.id   AF-A0A2A3YD73-F1
#
_cell.length_a   1.000
_cell.length_b   1.000
_cell.length_c   1.000
_cell.angle_alpha   90.00
_cell.angle_beta   90.00
_cell.angle_gamma   90.00
#
_symmetry.space_group_name_H-M   'P 1'
#
loop_
_entity.id
_entity.type
_entity.pdbx_description
1 polymer ?
#
loop_
_entity_poly.entity_id
_entity_poly.type
_entity_poly.pdbx_seq_one_letter_code
_entity_poly.pdbx_strand_id
1 'polypeptide(L)'
;MLNTHRKDIHLSLSPDQYDDLTSALETHLNGLHQFAKESALGFGLETTYWSHRVAEVQGLLEAVHRLAAEENPDAVNQDLQRLSHDSHEHPHS
;
A
#
# COMPACT_ATOMS: atom_id res chain seq x y z
N MET A 1 8.26 9.08 -21.66
CA MET A 1 8.77 8.45 -20.42
C MET A 1 8.83 9.52 -19.36
N LEU A 2 7.80 9.62 -18.51
CA LEU A 2 7.84 10.49 -17.33
C LEU A 2 8.55 9.70 -16.24
N ASN A 3 9.86 9.94 -16.06
CA ASN A 3 10.57 9.54 -14.86
C ASN A 3 10.00 10.37 -13.70
N THR A 4 8.87 9.92 -13.14
CA THR A 4 8.42 10.40 -11.83
C THR A 4 9.47 9.94 -10.83
N HIS A 5 10.41 10.82 -10.49
CA HIS A 5 11.30 10.60 -9.36
C HIS A 5 10.44 10.21 -8.16
N ARG A 6 10.56 8.96 -7.70
CA ARG A 6 9.90 8.48 -6.50
C ARG A 6 10.39 9.38 -5.37
N LYS A 7 9.46 10.09 -4.72
CA LYS A 7 9.79 10.93 -3.57
C LYS A 7 9.83 10.01 -2.37
N ASP A 8 11.03 9.73 -1.88
CA ASP A 8 11.21 9.06 -0.61
C ASP A 8 10.99 10.07 0.51
N ILE A 9 10.04 9.77 1.40
CA ILE A 9 9.80 10.53 2.62
C ILE A 9 10.33 9.70 3.76
N HIS A 10 11.48 10.11 4.30
CA HIS A 10 12.03 9.49 5.50
C HIS A 10 11.26 10.00 6.71
N LEU A 11 10.46 9.14 7.33
CA LEU A 11 9.69 9.45 8.53
C LEU A 11 10.39 8.87 9.76
N SER A 12 10.63 9.72 10.75
CA SER A 12 11.01 9.29 12.10
C SER A 12 9.80 9.49 12.99
N LEU A 13 9.08 8.40 13.28
CA LEU A 13 7.81 8.43 13.99
C LEU A 13 8.01 7.97 15.43
N SER A 14 7.28 8.59 16.37
CA SER A 14 7.12 8.05 17.72
C SER A 14 6.13 6.88 17.73
N PRO A 15 6.10 6.06 18.80
CA PRO A 15 5.15 4.95 18.92
C PRO A 15 3.68 5.38 18.69
N ASP A 16 3.22 6.46 19.33
CA ASP A 16 1.85 6.96 19.12
C ASP A 16 1.58 7.38 17.67
N GLN A 17 2.59 7.89 16.96
CA GLN A 17 2.47 8.27 15.55
C GLN A 17 2.42 7.04 14.63
N TYR A 18 3.04 5.93 15.01
CA TYR A 18 2.88 4.65 14.32
C TYR A 18 1.46 4.12 14.50
N ASP A 19 0.88 4.21 15.70
CA ASP A 19 -0.49 3.77 15.97
C ASP A 19 -1.52 4.61 15.20
N ASP A 20 -1.34 5.93 15.16
CA ASP A 20 -2.17 6.85 14.37
C ASP A 20 -2.08 6.52 12.87
N LEU A 21 -0.86 6.31 12.36
CA LEU A 21 -0.64 5.96 10.95
C LEU A 21 -1.25 4.60 10.60
N THR A 22 -1.09 3.62 11.48
CA THR A 22 -1.67 2.28 11.34
C THR A 22 -3.20 2.37 11.24
N SER A 23 -3.83 3.07 12.20
CA SER A 23 -5.29 3.25 12.23
C SER A 23 -5.82 3.96 10.99
N ALA A 24 -5.10 4.97 10.49
CA ALA A 24 -5.45 5.69 9.27
C ALA A 24 -5.37 4.79 8.03
N LEU A 25 -4.31 3.97 7.93
CA LEU A 25 -4.14 3.01 6.83
C LEU A 25 -5.20 1.90 6.85
N GLU A 26 -5.53 1.35 8.01
CA GLU A 26 -6.60 0.36 8.17
C GLU A 26 -7.95 0.94 7.75
N THR A 27 -8.26 2.17 8.17
CA THR A 27 -9.48 2.88 7.78
C THR A 27 -9.54 3.06 6.27
N HIS A 28 -8.42 3.46 5.65
CA HIS A 28 -8.34 3.62 4.21
C HIS A 28 -8.53 2.30 3.47
N LEU A 29 -7.85 1.24 3.92
CA LEU A 29 -7.94 -0.11 3.38
C LEU A 29 -9.39 -0.64 3.42
N ASN A 30 -10.10 -0.41 4.52
CA ASN A 30 -11.52 -0.75 4.65
C ASN A 30 -12.39 -0.02 3.61
N GLY A 31 -12.10 1.27 3.34
CA GLY A 31 -12.75 2.03 2.27
C GLY A 31 -12.48 1.45 0.88
N LEU A 32 -11.25 1.05 0.60
CA LEU A 32 -10.88 0.42 -0.68
C LEU A 32 -11.58 -0.93 -0.87
N HIS A 33 -11.68 -1.75 0.18
CA HIS A 33 -12.48 -2.98 0.15
C HIS A 33 -13.96 -2.71 -0.16
N GLN A 34 -14.51 -1.62 0.37
CA GLN A 34 -15.89 -1.23 0.07
C GLN A 34 -16.04 -0.85 -1.41
N PHE A 35 -15.10 -0.06 -1.97
CA PHE A 35 -15.13 0.27 -3.40
C PHE A 35 -15.00 -0.97 -4.30
N ALA A 36 -14.17 -1.96 -3.93
CA ALA A 36 -14.05 -3.21 -4.67
C ALA A 36 -15.37 -4.04 -4.65
N LYS A 37 -16.15 -3.96 -3.57
CA LYS A 37 -17.47 -4.58 -3.49
C LYS A 37 -18.48 -3.83 -4.36
N GLU A 38 -18.45 -2.50 -4.33
CA GLU A 38 -19.33 -1.65 -5.15
C GLU A 38 -19.04 -1.79 -6.64
N SER A 39 -17.77 -1.95 -7.03
CA SER A 39 -17.38 -2.19 -8.43
C SER A 39 -17.88 -3.52 -8.96
N ALA A 40 -17.94 -4.55 -8.13
CA ALA A 40 -18.55 -5.83 -8.50
C ALA A 40 -20.06 -5.70 -8.78
N LEU A 41 -20.70 -4.62 -8.32
CA LEU A 41 -22.09 -4.27 -8.62
C LEU A 41 -22.23 -3.27 -9.79
N GLY A 42 -21.12 -2.91 -10.44
CA GLY A 42 -21.10 -2.01 -11.61
C GLY A 42 -20.95 -0.52 -11.28
N PHE A 43 -20.55 -0.16 -10.06
CA PHE A 43 -20.32 1.23 -9.67
C PHE A 43 -18.82 1.60 -9.63
N GLY A 44 -18.48 2.80 -10.11
CA GLY A 44 -17.12 3.32 -10.02
C GLY A 44 -16.13 2.66 -10.99
N LEU A 45 -14.86 2.60 -10.59
CA LEU A 45 -13.78 1.97 -11.37
C LEU A 45 -13.87 0.43 -11.30
N GLU A 46 -13.16 -0.24 -12.21
CA GLU A 46 -13.14 -1.71 -12.27
C GLU A 46 -12.65 -2.36 -10.96
N THR A 47 -13.16 -3.55 -10.66
CA THR A 47 -12.74 -4.32 -9.47
C THR A 47 -11.25 -4.59 -9.46
N THR A 48 -10.64 -4.84 -10.62
CA THR A 48 -9.19 -5.04 -10.78
C THR A 48 -8.39 -3.83 -10.29
N TYR A 49 -8.84 -2.61 -10.58
CA TYR A 49 -8.22 -1.39 -10.08
C TYR A 49 -8.28 -1.32 -8.56
N TRP A 50 -9.45 -1.53 -7.97
CA TRP A 50 -9.60 -1.46 -6.50
C TRP A 50 -8.86 -2.58 -5.79
N SER A 51 -8.86 -3.80 -6.33
CA SER A 51 -8.08 -4.93 -5.81
C SER A 51 -6.59 -4.64 -5.82
N HIS A 52 -6.07 -4.01 -6.88
CA HIS A 52 -4.68 -3.57 -6.92
C HIS A 52 -4.37 -2.52 -5.84
N ARG A 53 -5.26 -1.53 -5.65
CA ARG A 53 -5.10 -0.52 -4.59
C ARG A 53 -5.15 -1.13 -3.19
N VAL A 54 -6.03 -2.11 -2.96
CA VAL A 54 -6.08 -2.88 -1.70
C VAL A 54 -4.74 -3.56 -1.45
N ALA A 55 -4.17 -4.24 -2.44
CA ALA A 55 -2.89 -4.93 -2.29
C ALA A 55 -1.73 -3.96 -2.00
N GLU A 56 -1.69 -2.81 -2.68
CA GLU A 56 -0.67 -1.78 -2.42
C GLU A 56 -0.74 -1.21 -0.99
N VAL A 57 -1.95 -0.89 -0.51
CA VAL A 57 -2.14 -0.34 0.85
C VAL A 57 -1.91 -1.42 1.92
N GLN A 58 -2.29 -2.67 1.65
CA GLN A 58 -1.97 -3.80 2.52
C GLN A 58 -0.45 -3.98 2.68
N GLY A 59 0.31 -3.93 1.58
CA GLY A 59 1.78 -4.00 1.64
C GLY A 59 2.38 -2.81 2.40
N LEU A 60 1.83 -1.62 2.25
CA LEU A 60 2.24 -0.45 3.03
C LEU A 60 1.96 -0.62 4.52
N LEU A 61 0.79 -1.13 4.89
CA LEU A 61 0.42 -1.39 6.29
C LEU A 61 1.38 -2.40 6.93
N GLU A 62 1.72 -3.48 6.22
CA GLU A 62 2.70 -4.45 6.69
C GLU A 62 4.09 -3.84 6.90
N ALA A 63 4.53 -2.97 6.00
CA ALA A 63 5.79 -2.24 6.16
C ALA A 63 5.77 -1.31 7.38
N VAL A 64 4.65 -0.61 7.64
CA VAL A 64 4.49 0.22 8.83
C VAL A 64 4.58 -0.62 10.11
N HIS A 65 3.92 -1.79 10.16
CA HIS A 65 4.05 -2.70 11.30
C HIS A 65 5.48 -3.20 11.52
N ARG A 66 6.20 -3.55 10.44
CA ARG A 66 7.61 -3.98 10.51
C ARG A 66 8.53 -2.87 11.03
N LEU A 67 8.33 -1.65 10.54
CA LEU A 67 9.08 -0.47 11.01
C LEU A 67 8.75 -0.12 12.47
N ALA A 68 7.50 -0.25 12.89
CA ALA A 68 7.09 -0.08 14.29
C ALA A 68 7.73 -1.14 15.21
N ALA A 69 8.01 -2.34 14.69
CA ALA A 69 8.77 -3.39 15.35
C ALA A 69 10.30 -3.19 15.29
N GLU A 70 10.76 -2.00 14.90
CA GLU A 70 12.18 -1.61 14.78
C GLU A 70 12.97 -2.44 13.77
N GLU A 71 12.31 -3.03 12.76
CA GLU A 71 12.99 -3.70 11.66
C GLU A 71 13.80 -2.71 10.81
N ASN A 72 14.89 -3.19 10.21
CA ASN A 72 15.77 -2.38 9.37
C ASN A 72 14.99 -1.73 8.20
N PRO A 73 15.00 -0.39 8.06
CA PRO A 73 14.21 0.31 7.05
C PRO A 73 14.67 0.05 5.61
N ASP A 74 15.96 -0.23 5.37
CA ASP A 74 16.47 -0.59 4.04
C ASP A 74 15.93 -1.95 3.59
N ALA A 75 15.85 -2.92 4.50
CA ALA A 75 15.28 -4.23 4.23
C ALA A 75 13.78 -4.14 3.91
N VAL A 76 13.02 -3.39 4.72
CA VAL A 76 11.59 -3.15 4.48
C VAL A 76 11.36 -2.45 3.13
N ASN A 77 12.20 -1.47 2.77
CA ASN A 77 12.08 -0.76 1.50
C ASN A 77 12.39 -1.66 0.29
N GLN A 78 13.42 -2.51 0.38
CA GLN A 78 13.74 -3.48 -0.67
C GLN A 78 12.57 -4.44 -0.93
N ASP A 79 11.94 -4.95 0.13
CA ASP A 79 10.77 -5.83 0.01
C ASP A 79 9.57 -5.11 -0.62
N LEU A 80 9.28 -3.88 -0.18
CA LEU A 80 8.22 -3.06 -0.77
C LEU A 80 8.45 -2.79 -2.26
N GLN A 81 9.68 -2.52 -2.66
CA GLN A 81 10.03 -2.30 -4.05
C GLN A 81 9.82 -3.56 -4.89
N ARG A 82 10.16 -4.74 -4.35
CA ARG A 82 9.91 -6.02 -5.00
C ARG A 82 8.41 -6.28 -5.19
N LEU A 83 7.61 -6.05 -4.15
CA LEU A 83 6.15 -6.18 -4.22
C LEU A 83 5.54 -5.25 -5.27
N SER A 84 6.05 -4.01 -5.38
CA SER A 84 5.58 -3.06 -6.39
C SER A 84 6.00 -3.39 -7.83
N HIS A 85 7.13 -4.10 -8.01
CA HIS A 85 7.59 -4.54 -9.34
C HIS A 85 6.79 -5.73 -9.85
N ASP A 86 6.47 -6.70 -8.98
CA ASP A 86 5.72 -7.91 -9.34
C ASP A 86 4.30 -7.57 -9.84
N SER A 87 3.67 -6.57 -9.23
CA SER A 87 2.37 -6.04 -9.68
C SER A 87 2.39 -5.37 -11.06
N HIS A 88 3.56 -5.00 -11.59
CA HIS A 88 3.73 -4.37 -12.90
C HIS A 88 4.01 -5.38 -14.03
N GLU A 89 4.38 -6.63 -13.71
CA GLU A 89 4.81 -7.64 -14.69
C GLU A 89 3.71 -8.62 -15.12
N HIS A 90 2.43 -8.35 -14.83
CA HIS A 90 1.31 -9.09 -15.40
C HIS A 90 0.73 -8.37 -16.64
N PRO A 91 1.26 -8.58 -17.86
CA PRO A 91 0.49 -8.32 -19.06
C PRO A 91 -0.64 -9.36 -19.11
N HIS A 92 -1.88 -8.87 -19.20
CA HIS A 92 -3.03 -9.66 -19.60
C HIS A 92 -2.65 -10.61 -20.75
N SER A 93 -2.84 -11.91 -20.54
CA SER A 93 -2.98 -12.92 -21.60
C SER A 93 -4.36 -13.54 -21.49
#